data_AF-A0A8S0FH69-F1
#
_entry.id   AF-A0A8S0FH69-F1
#
_cell.length_a   1.000
_cell.length_b   1.000
_cell.length_c   1.000
_cell.angle_alpha   90.00
_cell.angle_beta   90.00
_cell.angle_gamma   90.00
#
_symmetry.space_group_name_H-M   'P 1'
#
loop_
_entity.id
_entity.type
_entity.pdbx_description
1 polymer ?
#
loop_
_entity_poly.entity_id
_entity_poly.type
_entity_poly.pdbx_seq_one_letter_code
_entity_poly.pdbx_strand_id
1 'polypeptide(L)'
;MSFGTRSALFTPFKNLGVIVIDEEHDSSYKQQEGWRYHARDLAVYRAHSEQIPIILGSATPALETLCNVQQKKYRLLRLTRRAGNARPAIQHVLDLKGQKVQAGLAPALITRMRQHLQADNQVILFLNRRGFAPALLCHDCGWIAECPRCDHYYTLHQAQQHFARAVTTVTANARCRASALPAVPHTWYPWGWAPNSLNRRSRRCSPACPFLVSTAIPPAAKGRWNSNWRKCIAAARGS
;
A
#
# COMPACT_ATOMS: atom_id res chain seq x y z
N MET A 1 24.55 -24.19 9.28
CA MET A 1 23.65 -23.03 9.25
C MET A 1 23.10 -22.91 7.84
N SER A 2 21.78 -22.75 7.66
CA SER A 2 21.17 -22.54 6.34
C SER A 2 20.49 -21.18 6.32
N PHE A 3 20.57 -20.50 5.20
CA PHE A 3 19.86 -19.27 4.93
C PHE A 3 19.06 -19.46 3.66
N GLY A 4 17.80 -19.04 3.67
CA GLY A 4 16.98 -19.11 2.48
C GLY A 4 15.60 -18.55 2.72
N THR A 5 14.78 -18.60 1.66
CA THR A 5 13.40 -18.13 1.69
C THR A 5 12.48 -19.23 2.21
N ARG A 6 11.19 -19.22 1.82
CA ARG A 6 10.17 -20.18 2.26
C ARG A 6 10.53 -21.67 2.11
N SER A 7 11.27 -22.06 1.06
CA SER A 7 11.57 -23.48 0.79
C SER A 7 12.71 -24.04 1.64
N ALA A 8 13.57 -23.18 2.20
CA ALA A 8 14.63 -23.60 3.11
C ALA A 8 14.09 -24.24 4.39
N LEU A 9 12.81 -24.02 4.69
CA LEU A 9 12.10 -24.70 5.75
C LEU A 9 12.07 -26.23 5.59
N PHE A 10 12.24 -26.77 4.39
CA PHE A 10 12.26 -28.22 4.16
C PHE A 10 13.67 -28.82 4.12
N THR A 11 14.71 -28.01 4.36
CA THR A 11 16.07 -28.53 4.39
C THR A 11 16.22 -29.54 5.54
N PRO A 12 16.72 -30.76 5.26
CA PRO A 12 16.98 -31.75 6.30
C PRO A 12 18.18 -31.30 7.14
N PHE A 13 18.10 -31.47 8.45
CA PHE A 13 19.18 -31.20 9.38
C PHE A 13 19.43 -32.42 10.25
N LYS A 14 20.71 -32.72 10.53
CA LYS A 14 21.08 -33.79 11.46
C LYS A 14 20.74 -33.44 12.91
N ASN A 15 20.92 -32.18 13.28
CA ASN A 15 20.61 -31.66 14.61
C ASN A 15 20.28 -30.16 14.50
N LEU A 16 19.02 -29.82 14.29
CA LEU A 16 18.57 -28.43 14.24
C LEU A 16 18.47 -27.89 15.66
N GLY A 17 19.00 -26.70 15.92
CA GLY A 17 18.99 -26.10 17.27
C GLY A 17 18.05 -24.91 17.43
N VAL A 18 17.73 -24.20 16.35
CA VAL A 18 16.88 -23.00 16.37
C VAL A 18 16.37 -22.69 14.97
N ILE A 19 15.17 -22.11 14.89
CA ILE A 19 14.66 -21.48 13.67
C ILE A 19 14.50 -19.99 13.91
N VAL A 20 14.97 -19.15 12.98
CA VAL A 20 14.79 -17.71 13.02
C VAL A 20 14.12 -17.27 11.73
N ILE A 21 12.99 -16.58 11.84
CA ILE A 21 12.28 -15.98 10.71
C ILE A 21 12.32 -14.47 10.90
N ASP A 22 12.93 -13.77 9.95
CA ASP A 22 12.91 -12.31 9.89
C ASP A 22 11.75 -11.83 9.02
N GLU A 23 11.25 -10.64 9.32
CA GLU A 23 10.06 -10.04 8.70
C GLU A 23 8.85 -10.99 8.63
N GLU A 24 8.49 -11.65 9.74
CA GLU A 24 7.48 -12.73 9.77
C GLU A 24 6.12 -12.36 9.18
N HIS A 25 5.82 -11.06 9.12
CA HIS A 25 4.59 -10.51 8.56
C HIS A 25 4.54 -10.51 7.02
N ASP A 26 5.67 -10.79 6.35
CA ASP A 26 5.75 -10.74 4.90
C ASP A 26 4.86 -11.81 4.23
N SER A 27 3.99 -11.35 3.35
CA SER A 27 3.13 -12.18 2.51
C SER A 27 3.90 -13.16 1.60
N SER A 28 5.20 -12.93 1.35
CA SER A 28 6.06 -13.81 0.55
C SER A 28 6.21 -15.20 1.16
N TYR A 29 6.01 -15.34 2.48
CA TYR A 29 5.97 -16.62 3.17
C TYR A 29 4.74 -17.48 2.84
N LYS A 30 3.71 -16.90 2.21
CA LYS A 30 2.52 -17.63 1.75
C LYS A 30 2.69 -18.05 0.29
N GLN A 31 2.77 -19.36 0.06
CA GLN A 31 2.77 -19.93 -1.29
C GLN A 31 1.36 -19.84 -1.89
N GLN A 32 1.23 -19.23 -3.07
CA GLN A 32 -0.07 -19.00 -3.74
C GLN A 32 -0.38 -20.07 -4.80
N GLU A 33 0.65 -20.64 -5.41
CA GLU A 33 0.57 -21.58 -6.53
C GLU A 33 0.91 -23.01 -6.10
N GLY A 34 0.23 -23.99 -6.70
CA GLY A 34 0.39 -25.40 -6.36
C GLY A 34 -0.04 -25.70 -4.93
N TRP A 35 0.86 -26.30 -4.14
CA TRP A 35 0.60 -26.57 -2.73
C TRP A 35 0.67 -25.29 -1.90
N ARG A 36 -0.48 -24.83 -1.40
CA ARG A 36 -0.60 -23.61 -0.62
C ARG A 36 -0.27 -23.88 0.84
N TYR A 37 0.88 -23.40 1.28
CA TYR A 37 1.30 -23.42 2.68
C TYR A 37 1.78 -22.03 3.13
N HIS A 38 1.78 -21.82 4.44
CA HIS A 38 2.38 -20.65 5.07
C HIS A 38 3.66 -21.08 5.78
N ALA A 39 4.81 -20.60 5.30
CA ALA A 39 6.12 -21.03 5.82
C ALA A 39 6.27 -20.72 7.32
N ARG A 40 5.80 -19.55 7.79
CA ARG A 40 5.75 -19.22 9.22
C ARG A 40 5.04 -20.29 10.06
N ASP A 41 3.83 -20.67 9.67
CA ASP A 41 3.00 -21.59 10.46
C ASP A 41 3.61 -23.00 10.45
N LEU A 42 4.12 -23.44 9.29
CA LEU A 42 4.87 -24.69 9.18
C LEU A 42 6.17 -24.66 10.00
N ALA A 43 6.84 -23.52 10.11
CA ALA A 43 8.05 -23.38 10.90
C ALA A 43 7.78 -23.46 12.40
N VAL A 44 6.68 -22.86 12.86
CA VAL A 44 6.22 -23.01 14.25
C VAL A 44 5.90 -24.48 14.54
N TYR A 45 5.20 -25.16 13.63
CA TYR A 45 4.92 -26.58 13.75
C TYR A 45 6.21 -27.41 13.80
N ARG A 46 7.15 -27.16 12.88
CA ARG A 46 8.45 -27.83 12.83
C ARG A 46 9.25 -27.61 14.10
N ALA A 47 9.32 -26.38 14.60
CA ALA A 47 10.01 -26.04 15.84
C ALA A 47 9.43 -26.78 17.05
N HIS A 48 8.10 -26.87 17.12
CA HIS A 48 7.41 -27.66 18.14
C HIS A 48 7.70 -29.16 17.98
N SER A 49 7.67 -29.71 16.78
CA SER A 49 7.96 -31.13 16.52
C SER A 49 9.41 -31.50 16.86
N GLU A 50 10.36 -30.61 16.58
CA GLU A 50 11.78 -30.82 16.86
C GLU A 50 12.19 -30.36 18.27
N GLN A 51 11.24 -29.84 19.08
CA GLN A 51 11.46 -29.35 20.45
C GLN A 51 12.55 -28.27 20.53
N ILE A 52 12.57 -27.34 19.57
CA ILE A 52 13.54 -26.25 19.48
C ILE A 52 12.87 -24.88 19.62
N PRO A 53 13.60 -23.85 20.07
CA PRO A 53 13.12 -22.48 20.03
C PRO A 53 12.94 -21.98 18.59
N ILE A 54 11.93 -21.14 18.41
CA ILE A 54 11.72 -20.34 17.19
C ILE A 54 11.65 -18.85 17.54
N ILE A 55 12.33 -18.02 16.74
CA ILE A 55 12.32 -16.57 16.88
C ILE A 55 11.62 -15.97 15.65
N LEU A 56 10.55 -15.22 15.90
CA LEU A 56 9.82 -14.46 14.87
C LEU A 56 10.17 -12.98 15.03
N GLY A 57 11.00 -12.47 14.12
CA GLY A 57 11.40 -11.06 14.06
C GLY A 57 10.46 -10.28 13.15
N SER A 58 10.02 -9.10 13.59
CA SER A 58 9.30 -8.14 12.76
C SER A 58 9.21 -6.78 13.45
N ALA A 59 9.36 -5.70 12.69
CA ALA A 59 9.05 -4.35 13.16
C ALA A 59 7.53 -4.08 13.16
N THR A 60 6.78 -4.77 12.31
CA THR A 60 5.32 -4.68 12.13
C THR A 60 4.71 -6.08 12.20
N PRO A 61 4.63 -6.69 13.39
CA PRO A 61 4.19 -8.09 13.52
C PRO A 61 2.76 -8.28 12.99
N ALA A 62 2.52 -9.45 12.39
CA ALA A 62 1.22 -9.86 11.90
C ALA A 62 0.22 -9.97 13.06
N LEU A 63 -1.06 -9.72 12.76
CA LEU A 63 -2.13 -9.73 13.78
C LEU A 63 -2.26 -11.12 14.42
N GLU A 64 -2.05 -12.19 13.66
CA GLU A 64 -2.07 -13.56 14.16
C GLU A 64 -0.96 -13.80 15.18
N THR A 65 0.25 -13.28 14.93
CA THR A 65 1.40 -13.37 15.83
C THR A 65 1.14 -12.59 17.12
N LEU A 66 0.58 -11.38 17.02
CA LEU A 66 0.14 -10.59 18.18
C LEU A 66 -0.95 -11.29 18.98
N CYS A 67 -1.91 -11.94 18.32
CA CYS A 67 -2.96 -12.73 18.97
C CYS A 67 -2.37 -13.92 19.75
N ASN A 68 -1.39 -14.63 19.18
CA ASN A 68 -0.72 -15.73 19.87
C ASN A 68 0.11 -15.26 21.09
N VAL A 69 0.70 -14.06 21.02
CA VAL A 69 1.33 -13.42 22.19
C VAL A 69 0.28 -13.12 23.27
N GLN A 70 -0.87 -12.55 22.90
CA GLN A 70 -1.96 -12.25 23.83
C GLN A 70 -2.52 -13.53 24.49
N GLN A 71 -2.61 -14.62 23.73
CA GLN A 71 -3.01 -15.95 24.20
C GLN A 71 -1.91 -16.66 25.00
N LYS A 72 -0.76 -16.02 25.24
CA LYS A 72 0.42 -16.58 25.93
C LYS A 72 1.02 -17.83 25.27
N LYS A 73 0.73 -18.08 23.99
CA LYS A 73 1.39 -19.11 23.20
C LYS A 73 2.82 -18.70 22.82
N TYR A 74 3.03 -17.41 22.58
CA TYR A 74 4.33 -16.83 22.26
C TYR A 74 4.78 -15.85 23.34
N ARG A 75 6.09 -15.70 23.50
CA ARG A 75 6.70 -14.68 24.37
C ARG A 75 7.15 -13.50 23.53
N LEU A 76 6.75 -12.29 23.92
CA LEU A 76 7.16 -11.06 23.25
C LEU A 76 8.48 -10.53 23.81
N LEU A 77 9.44 -10.28 22.93
CA LEU A 77 10.70 -9.61 23.25
C LEU A 77 10.71 -8.27 22.49
N ARG A 78 10.85 -7.15 23.21
CA ARG A 78 10.79 -5.79 22.63
C ARG A 78 12.15 -5.11 22.64
N LEU A 79 12.53 -4.57 21.49
CA LEU A 79 13.67 -3.66 21.35
C LEU A 79 13.14 -2.23 21.27
N THR A 80 13.29 -1.44 22.34
CA THR A 80 12.71 -0.09 22.44
C THR A 80 13.61 1.03 21.94
N ARG A 81 14.90 0.74 21.74
CA ARG A 81 15.89 1.71 21.25
C ARG A 81 16.18 1.45 19.78
N ARG A 82 16.14 2.50 18.95
CA ARG A 82 16.56 2.42 17.55
C ARG A 82 18.07 2.19 17.49
N ALA A 83 18.52 1.42 16.51
CA ALA A 83 19.94 1.33 16.21
C ALA A 83 20.43 2.68 15.63
N GLY A 84 21.56 3.18 16.14
CA GLY A 84 22.19 4.42 15.69
C GLY A 84 21.43 5.71 16.05
N ASN A 85 21.68 6.78 15.28
CA ASN A 85 21.15 8.14 15.51
C ASN A 85 19.93 8.49 14.62
N ALA A 86 19.11 7.50 14.25
CA ALA A 86 17.98 7.72 13.36
C ALA A 86 16.91 8.63 13.99
N ARG A 87 16.62 9.77 13.35
CA ARG A 87 15.58 10.72 13.78
C ARG A 87 14.23 10.39 13.14
N PRO A 88 13.10 10.58 13.86
CA PRO A 88 11.76 10.44 13.27
C PRO A 88 11.59 11.37 12.06
N ALA A 89 10.90 10.87 11.04
CA ALA A 89 10.55 11.69 9.88
C ALA A 89 9.47 12.72 10.26
N ILE A 90 9.55 13.92 9.68
CA ILE A 90 8.49 14.93 9.78
C ILE A 90 7.33 14.48 8.89
N GLN A 91 6.12 14.42 9.45
CA GLN A 91 4.93 13.93 8.77
C GLN A 91 3.87 15.02 8.67
N HIS A 92 3.13 15.04 7.56
CA HIS A 92 2.00 15.94 7.35
C HIS A 92 0.79 15.13 6.88
N VAL A 93 -0.37 15.35 7.50
CA VAL A 93 -1.65 14.80 7.06
C VAL A 93 -2.38 15.89 6.28
N LEU A 94 -2.72 15.61 5.03
CA LEU A 94 -3.42 16.55 4.16
C LEU A 94 -4.87 16.09 3.97
N ASP A 95 -5.81 16.93 4.39
CA ASP A 95 -7.23 16.72 4.13
C ASP A 95 -7.53 17.01 2.65
N LEU A 96 -8.11 16.04 1.93
CA LEU A 96 -8.43 16.19 0.51
C LEU A 96 -9.82 16.79 0.27
N LYS A 97 -10.66 16.91 1.31
CA LYS A 97 -12.05 17.36 1.17
C LYS A 97 -12.13 18.73 0.52
N GLY A 98 -12.95 18.84 -0.54
CA GLY A 98 -13.16 20.08 -1.28
C GLY A 98 -11.95 20.62 -2.03
N GLN A 99 -10.80 19.93 -2.05
CA GLN A 99 -9.62 20.39 -2.77
C GLN A 99 -9.67 20.01 -4.24
N LYS A 100 -9.24 20.89 -5.15
CA LYS A 100 -9.05 20.54 -6.56
C LYS A 100 -7.84 19.62 -6.72
N VAL A 101 -8.08 18.31 -6.70
CA VAL A 101 -7.04 17.30 -6.87
C VAL A 101 -6.60 17.19 -8.33
N GLN A 102 -5.28 17.17 -8.56
CA GLN A 102 -4.70 17.00 -9.89
C GLN A 102 -4.12 15.59 -9.99
N ALA A 103 -4.66 14.77 -10.90
CA ALA A 103 -4.30 13.36 -11.03
C ALA A 103 -4.35 12.58 -9.69
N GLY A 104 -5.27 12.93 -8.79
CA GLY A 104 -5.41 12.30 -7.47
C GLY A 104 -4.46 12.82 -6.39
N LEU A 105 -3.70 13.88 -6.66
CA LEU A 105 -2.76 14.51 -5.72
C LEU A 105 -3.27 15.87 -5.26
N ALA A 106 -3.06 16.17 -3.97
CA ALA A 106 -3.34 17.49 -3.40
C ALA A 106 -2.38 18.56 -3.94
N PRO A 107 -2.82 19.81 -4.15
CA PRO A 107 -1.94 20.92 -4.54
C PRO A 107 -0.75 21.12 -3.58
N ALA A 108 -1.00 20.98 -2.26
CA ALA A 108 0.05 21.08 -1.24
C ALA A 108 1.11 19.98 -1.40
N LEU A 109 0.68 18.74 -1.70
CA LEU A 109 1.59 17.62 -1.95
C LEU A 109 2.44 17.88 -3.19
N ILE A 110 1.84 18.31 -4.30
CA ILE A 110 2.54 18.63 -5.55
C ILE A 110 3.63 19.69 -5.31
N THR A 111 3.32 20.72 -4.52
CA THR A 111 4.27 21.78 -4.18
C THR A 111 5.48 21.23 -3.42
N ARG A 112 5.25 20.39 -2.41
CA ARG A 112 6.33 19.74 -1.65
C ARG A 112 7.16 18.78 -2.51
N MET A 113 6.51 18.01 -3.39
CA MET A 113 7.20 17.14 -4.33
C MET A 113 8.15 17.92 -5.23
N ARG A 114 7.71 19.07 -5.77
CA ARG A 114 8.56 19.93 -6.60
C ARG A 114 9.79 20.44 -5.84
N GLN A 115 9.63 20.85 -4.59
CA GLN A 115 10.76 21.29 -3.75
C GLN A 115 11.82 20.19 -3.58
N HIS A 116 11.39 18.95 -3.30
CA HIS A 116 12.32 17.82 -3.18
C HIS A 116 13.03 17.52 -4.50
N LEU A 117 12.28 17.49 -5.61
CA LEU A 117 12.82 17.21 -6.94
C LEU A 117 13.76 18.32 -7.44
N GLN A 118 13.51 19.59 -7.09
CA GLN A 118 14.39 20.71 -7.41
C GLN A 118 15.71 20.67 -6.65
N ALA A 119 15.73 20.01 -5.50
CA ALA A 119 16.93 19.76 -4.70
C ALA A 119 17.58 18.40 -5.03
N ASP A 120 17.31 17.84 -6.22
CA ASP A 120 17.83 16.55 -6.70
C ASP A 120 17.53 15.34 -5.78
N ASN A 121 16.50 15.44 -4.93
CA ASN A 121 16.02 14.31 -4.11
C ASN A 121 15.05 13.43 -4.89
N GLN A 122 14.81 12.23 -4.35
CA GLN A 122 13.81 11.29 -4.88
C GLN A 122 12.50 11.36 -4.08
N VAL A 123 11.38 11.14 -4.76
CA VAL A 123 10.05 11.06 -4.16
C VAL A 123 9.42 9.72 -4.52
N ILE A 124 8.93 8.99 -3.51
CA ILE A 124 8.20 7.74 -3.67
C ILE A 124 6.72 7.98 -3.37
N LEU A 125 5.85 7.59 -4.30
CA LEU A 125 4.40 7.60 -4.12
C LEU A 125 3.89 6.18 -3.95
N PHE A 126 3.25 5.90 -2.81
CA PHE A 126 2.58 4.63 -2.56
C PHE A 126 1.13 4.69 -3.06
N LEU A 127 0.72 3.65 -3.80
CA LEU A 127 -0.63 3.50 -4.33
C LEU A 127 -1.16 2.11 -3.98
N ASN A 128 -2.48 1.95 -3.99
CA ASN A 128 -3.11 0.65 -3.77
C ASN A 128 -2.71 -0.33 -4.89
N ARG A 129 -2.66 -1.63 -4.54
CA ARG A 129 -2.39 -2.70 -5.51
C ARG A 129 -3.43 -2.71 -6.64
N ARG A 130 -3.03 -3.20 -7.82
CA ARG A 130 -3.95 -3.41 -8.95
C ARG A 130 -5.08 -4.38 -8.54
N GLY A 131 -6.30 -4.12 -9.02
CA GLY A 131 -7.48 -4.94 -8.71
C GLY A 131 -8.14 -4.61 -7.36
N PHE A 132 -7.78 -3.49 -6.72
CA PHE A 132 -8.51 -3.01 -5.55
C PHE A 132 -9.95 -2.63 -5.92
N ALA A 133 -10.91 -3.15 -5.16
CA ALA A 133 -12.33 -2.87 -5.29
C ALA A 133 -12.61 -1.44 -4.80
N PRO A 134 -12.98 -0.49 -5.69
CA PRO A 134 -13.09 0.90 -5.28
C PRO A 134 -14.33 1.13 -4.43
N ALA A 135 -14.15 1.79 -3.29
CA ALA A 135 -15.26 2.32 -2.51
C ALA A 135 -15.75 3.64 -3.14
N LEU A 136 -17.03 3.96 -2.95
CA LEU A 136 -17.60 5.25 -3.36
C LEU A 136 -17.46 6.26 -2.23
N LEU A 137 -16.74 7.35 -2.49
CA LEU A 137 -16.52 8.47 -1.57
C LEU A 137 -17.01 9.78 -2.19
N CYS A 138 -17.71 10.59 -1.39
CA CYS A 138 -17.99 11.99 -1.72
C CYS A 138 -16.76 12.86 -1.43
N HIS A 139 -16.28 13.57 -2.44
CA HIS A 139 -15.07 14.39 -2.33
C HIS A 139 -15.25 15.66 -1.50
N ASP A 140 -16.48 16.17 -1.36
CA ASP A 140 -16.73 17.43 -0.66
C ASP A 140 -16.89 17.23 0.85
N CYS A 141 -17.63 16.19 1.26
CA CYS A 141 -17.95 15.94 2.68
C CYS A 141 -17.27 14.70 3.26
N GLY A 142 -16.67 13.83 2.44
CA GLY A 142 -16.05 12.60 2.89
C GLY A 142 -17.02 11.44 3.18
N TRP A 143 -18.31 11.57 2.85
CA TRP A 143 -19.28 10.50 3.02
C TRP A 143 -18.90 9.26 2.18
N ILE A 144 -19.00 8.07 2.79
CA ILE A 144 -18.73 6.78 2.14
C ILE A 144 -20.05 6.02 2.00
N ALA A 145 -20.26 5.37 0.86
CA ALA A 145 -21.46 4.58 0.64
C ALA A 145 -21.45 3.29 1.48
N GLU A 146 -22.37 3.22 2.44
CA GLU A 146 -22.57 2.10 3.36
C GLU A 146 -23.81 1.28 3.02
N CYS A 147 -23.75 -0.03 3.27
CA CYS A 147 -24.86 -0.95 3.11
C CYS A 147 -25.78 -0.89 4.34
N PRO A 148 -27.08 -0.57 4.19
CA PRO A 148 -28.02 -0.45 5.31
C PRO A 148 -28.38 -1.79 5.97
N ARG A 149 -27.82 -2.92 5.51
CA ARG A 149 -28.12 -4.27 5.99
C ARG A 149 -27.00 -4.89 6.83
N CYS A 150 -25.75 -4.45 6.69
CA CYS A 150 -24.63 -5.14 7.34
C CYS A 150 -23.41 -4.26 7.65
N ASP A 151 -23.60 -2.93 7.74
CA ASP A 151 -22.56 -1.94 8.11
C ASP A 151 -21.24 -2.07 7.33
N HIS A 152 -21.30 -2.61 6.11
CA HIS A 152 -20.17 -2.74 5.20
C HIS A 152 -20.26 -1.72 4.07
N TYR A 153 -19.12 -1.26 3.58
CA TYR A 153 -19.04 -0.36 2.43
C TYR A 153 -19.39 -1.05 1.10
N TYR A 154 -19.99 -0.30 0.18
CA TYR A 154 -20.25 -0.76 -1.18
C TYR A 154 -18.96 -0.78 -2.03
N THR A 155 -18.85 -1.75 -2.94
CA THR A 155 -17.85 -1.75 -4.02
C THR A 155 -18.47 -1.22 -5.31
N LEU A 156 -17.80 -0.27 -5.96
CA LEU A 156 -18.24 0.30 -7.24
C LEU A 156 -17.72 -0.56 -8.41
N HIS A 157 -18.64 -1.07 -9.23
CA HIS A 157 -18.33 -1.77 -10.48
C HIS A 157 -18.51 -0.81 -11.67
N GLN A 158 -17.44 -0.08 -12.00
CA GLN A 158 -17.46 1.01 -12.99
C GLN A 158 -17.94 0.60 -14.39
N ALA A 159 -17.62 -0.63 -14.84
CA ALA A 159 -18.00 -1.11 -16.16
C ALA A 159 -19.52 -1.28 -16.34
N GLN A 160 -20.25 -1.45 -15.24
CA GLN A 160 -21.70 -1.66 -15.25
C GLN A 160 -22.47 -0.50 -14.59
N GLN A 161 -21.78 0.54 -14.10
CA GLN A 161 -22.35 1.59 -13.23
C GLN A 161 -23.21 1.04 -12.07
N HIS A 162 -22.87 -0.14 -11.58
CA HIS A 162 -23.59 -0.80 -10.48
C HIS A 162 -22.72 -0.81 -9.22
N PHE A 163 -23.36 -0.78 -8.05
CA PHE A 163 -22.68 -1.07 -6.79
C PHE A 163 -22.81 -2.56 -6.55
N ALA A 164 -21.74 -3.33 -6.66
CA ALA A 164 -21.80 -4.71 -6.24
C ALA A 164 -21.19 -4.85 -4.85
N ARG A 165 -21.82 -5.65 -4.03
CA ARG A 165 -21.19 -6.35 -2.92
C ARG A 165 -20.26 -7.41 -3.55
N ALA A 166 -19.24 -7.87 -2.84
CA ALA A 166 -18.46 -9.04 -3.28
C ALA A 166 -19.32 -10.33 -3.47
N VAL A 167 -20.63 -10.28 -3.14
CA VAL A 167 -21.58 -11.41 -3.23
C VAL A 167 -22.94 -11.00 -3.86
N THR A 168 -23.19 -9.74 -4.25
CA THR A 168 -24.50 -9.35 -4.86
C THR A 168 -24.44 -8.01 -5.59
N THR A 169 -24.96 -7.94 -6.81
CA THR A 169 -25.07 -6.69 -7.59
C THR A 169 -26.29 -5.88 -7.16
N VAL A 170 -26.11 -4.59 -6.83
CA VAL A 170 -27.17 -3.62 -6.55
C VAL A 170 -27.07 -2.47 -7.54
N THR A 171 -28.18 -2.16 -8.21
CA THR A 171 -28.29 -1.04 -9.15
C THR A 171 -28.24 0.31 -8.43
N ALA A 172 -27.56 1.27 -9.04
CA ALA A 172 -27.14 2.52 -8.42
C ALA A 172 -28.29 3.52 -8.20
N ASN A 173 -28.52 3.89 -6.94
CA ASN A 173 -29.13 5.18 -6.57
C ASN A 173 -28.62 5.67 -5.21
N ALA A 174 -27.29 5.70 -5.04
CA ALA A 174 -26.66 6.21 -3.81
C ALA A 174 -26.60 7.76 -3.86
N ARG A 175 -27.45 8.42 -3.07
CA ARG A 175 -27.33 9.86 -2.79
C ARG A 175 -26.54 10.05 -1.50
N CYS A 176 -25.65 11.04 -1.49
CA CYS A 176 -24.93 11.44 -0.27
C CYS A 176 -25.95 11.83 0.81
N ARG A 177 -25.99 11.08 1.92
CA ARG A 177 -26.94 11.33 3.02
C ARG A 177 -26.48 12.44 3.98
N ALA A 178 -25.20 12.83 3.91
CA ALA A 178 -24.62 13.83 4.81
C ALA A 178 -24.91 15.28 4.41
N SER A 179 -25.42 15.53 3.19
CA SER A 179 -25.73 16.87 2.70
C SER A 179 -27.24 17.06 2.56
N ALA A 180 -27.86 17.76 3.51
CA ALA A 180 -29.23 18.28 3.41
C ALA A 180 -29.31 19.51 2.48
N LEU A 181 -28.64 19.47 1.33
CA LEU A 181 -28.66 20.55 0.34
C LEU A 181 -29.19 20.00 -0.99
N PRO A 182 -30.34 20.49 -1.49
CA PRO A 182 -30.81 20.14 -2.82
C PRO A 182 -29.90 20.83 -3.85
N ALA A 183 -29.48 20.06 -4.86
CA ALA A 183 -28.84 20.55 -6.09
C ALA A 183 -27.39 21.11 -5.99
N VAL A 184 -26.44 20.33 -5.47
CA VAL A 184 -25.02 20.48 -5.85
C VAL A 184 -24.63 19.26 -6.69
N PRO A 185 -24.01 19.40 -7.88
CA PRO A 185 -23.51 18.25 -8.62
C PRO A 185 -22.40 17.58 -7.81
N HIS A 186 -22.76 16.54 -7.06
CA HIS A 186 -21.83 15.81 -6.21
C HIS A 186 -20.79 15.12 -7.09
N THR A 187 -19.52 15.49 -6.91
CA THR A 187 -18.44 14.86 -7.68
C THR A 187 -18.06 13.56 -6.96
N TRP A 188 -18.53 12.45 -7.50
CA TRP A 188 -18.23 11.11 -7.01
C TRP A 188 -16.85 10.66 -7.50
N TYR A 189 -16.00 10.20 -6.58
CA TYR A 189 -14.71 9.64 -6.94
C TYR A 189 -14.59 8.18 -6.49
N PRO A 190 -14.13 7.28 -7.39
CA PRO A 190 -13.71 5.96 -6.97
C PRO A 190 -12.46 6.09 -6.10
N TRP A 191 -12.49 5.55 -4.89
CA TRP A 191 -11.35 5.53 -3.98
C TRP A 191 -10.53 4.25 -4.18
N GLY A 192 -9.20 4.36 -4.22
CA GLY A 192 -8.30 3.21 -4.45
C GLY A 192 -7.76 3.10 -5.88
N TRP A 193 -7.01 4.12 -6.32
CA TRP A 193 -6.48 4.21 -7.68
C TRP A 193 -5.34 3.20 -7.91
N ALA A 194 -5.47 2.40 -8.97
CA ALA A 194 -4.43 1.47 -9.40
C ALA A 194 -3.34 2.20 -10.25
N PRO A 195 -2.08 1.72 -10.26
CA PRO A 195 -0.95 2.32 -10.97
C PRO A 195 -1.21 2.76 -12.43
N ASN A 196 -2.03 2.00 -13.17
CA ASN A 196 -2.33 2.27 -14.58
C ASN A 196 -3.14 3.56 -14.80
N SER A 197 -3.91 4.01 -13.81
CA SER A 197 -4.76 5.19 -13.90
C SER A 197 -3.98 6.49 -13.69
N LEU A 198 -2.98 6.48 -12.80
CA LEU A 198 -2.10 7.62 -12.55
C LEU A 198 -1.21 7.89 -13.77
N ASN A 199 -0.63 6.84 -14.35
CA ASN A 199 0.31 6.96 -15.47
C ASN A 199 -0.36 7.42 -16.79
N ARG A 200 -1.65 7.08 -17.00
CA ARG A 200 -2.43 7.59 -18.16
C ARG A 200 -2.85 9.05 -17.99
N ARG A 201 -3.18 9.50 -16.77
CA ARG A 201 -3.64 10.86 -16.51
C ARG A 201 -2.49 11.86 -16.29
N SER A 202 -1.35 11.42 -15.74
CA SER A 202 -0.14 12.26 -15.67
C SER A 202 0.37 12.68 -17.05
N ARG A 203 0.27 11.78 -18.05
CA ARG A 203 0.58 12.08 -19.47
C ARG A 203 -0.36 13.11 -20.11
N ARG A 204 -1.59 13.29 -19.60
CA ARG A 204 -2.55 14.31 -20.08
C ARG A 204 -2.34 15.69 -19.46
N CYS A 205 -1.76 15.77 -18.27
CA CYS A 205 -1.50 17.05 -17.60
C CYS A 205 -0.17 17.69 -17.99
N SER A 206 0.76 16.94 -18.60
CA SER A 206 1.95 17.49 -19.27
C SER A 206 2.58 16.45 -20.21
N PRO A 207 2.71 16.70 -21.53
CA PRO A 207 3.21 15.69 -22.48
C PRO A 207 4.71 15.35 -22.31
N ALA A 208 5.44 16.05 -21.43
CA ALA A 208 6.90 15.94 -21.31
C ALA A 208 7.43 15.39 -19.97
N CYS A 209 6.56 14.87 -19.09
CA CYS A 209 6.97 14.36 -17.77
C CYS A 209 6.75 12.84 -17.65
N PRO A 210 7.77 11.98 -17.85
CA PRO A 210 7.62 10.56 -17.60
C PRO A 210 7.66 10.29 -16.09
N PHE A 211 6.49 10.14 -15.46
CA PHE A 211 6.37 9.61 -14.10
C PHE A 211 6.64 8.10 -14.10
N LEU A 212 7.73 7.67 -13.45
CA LEU A 212 7.98 6.27 -13.17
C LEU A 212 7.21 5.85 -11.90
N VAL A 213 5.98 5.37 -12.09
CA VAL A 213 5.25 4.64 -11.04
C VAL A 213 5.88 3.26 -10.94
N SER A 214 6.85 3.10 -10.04
CA SER A 214 7.47 1.79 -9.85
C SER A 214 6.68 0.96 -8.87
N THR A 215 6.20 -0.20 -9.31
CA THR A 215 5.69 -1.27 -8.43
C THR A 215 6.80 -2.16 -7.88
N ALA A 216 8.07 -1.87 -8.20
CA ALA A 216 9.24 -2.59 -7.70
C ALA A 216 10.47 -1.66 -7.67
N ILE A 217 11.19 -1.57 -6.56
CA ILE A 217 12.43 -0.78 -6.48
C ILE A 217 13.42 -1.31 -7.55
N PRO A 218 13.82 -0.53 -8.58
CA PRO A 218 14.88 -0.96 -9.47
C PRO A 218 16.24 -0.77 -8.76
N PRO A 219 17.21 -1.69 -8.94
CA PRO A 219 18.55 -1.49 -8.41
C PRO A 219 19.19 -0.29 -9.11
N ALA A 220 20.05 0.41 -8.36
CA ALA A 220 20.72 1.64 -8.76
C ALA A 220 21.40 1.54 -10.14
N ALA A 221 20.73 2.04 -11.18
CA ALA A 221 21.34 2.26 -12.48
C ALA A 221 21.90 3.69 -12.53
N LYS A 222 23.20 3.82 -12.26
CA LYS A 222 24.01 4.96 -12.73
C LYS A 222 23.97 4.96 -14.26
N GLY A 223 23.35 5.94 -14.90
CA GLY A 223 23.42 6.03 -16.37
C GLY A 223 22.54 7.10 -17.02
N ARG A 224 23.18 8.22 -17.41
CA ARG A 224 22.80 9.22 -18.43
C ARG A 224 21.34 9.71 -18.45
N TRP A 225 21.17 10.87 -17.82
CA TRP A 225 20.07 11.79 -18.02
C TRP A 225 19.97 12.18 -19.50
N ASN A 226 18.91 11.72 -20.17
CA ASN A 226 18.68 12.03 -21.58
C ASN A 226 18.32 13.52 -21.73
N SER A 227 18.82 14.15 -22.79
CA SER A 227 18.83 15.60 -23.10
C SER A 227 17.45 16.31 -23.09
N ASN A 228 16.36 15.57 -22.94
CA ASN A 228 15.00 16.09 -22.86
C ASN A 228 14.63 16.74 -21.51
N TRP A 229 15.28 16.36 -20.40
CA TRP A 229 14.94 16.92 -19.07
C TRP A 229 15.35 18.39 -18.91
N ARG A 230 16.49 18.79 -19.50
CA ARG A 230 16.93 20.20 -19.51
C ARG A 230 15.96 21.13 -20.25
N LYS A 231 15.25 20.62 -21.27
CA LYS A 231 14.23 21.38 -22.01
C LYS A 231 12.93 21.58 -21.19
N CYS A 232 12.55 20.61 -20.34
CA CYS A 232 11.40 20.74 -19.44
C CYS A 232 11.60 21.81 -18.36
N ILE A 233 12.83 21.99 -17.88
CA ILE A 233 13.16 23.03 -16.89
C ILE A 233 13.19 24.43 -17.54
N ALA A 234 13.62 24.54 -18.80
CA ALA A 234 13.63 25.80 -19.54
C ALA A 234 12.22 26.29 -19.92
N ALA A 235 11.30 25.38 -20.27
CA ALA A 235 9.92 25.73 -20.64
C ALA A 235 9.06 26.24 -19.47
N ALA A 236 9.48 26.00 -18.22
CA ALA A 236 8.81 26.50 -17.02
C ALA A 236 9.33 27.87 -16.53
N ARG A 237 10.24 28.52 -17.29
CA ARG A 237 10.83 29.83 -16.95
C ARG A 237 10.33 31.01 -17.80
N GLY A 238 9.36 30.83 -18.70
CA GLY A 238 8.87 31.90 -19.59
C GLY A 238 7.38 32.15 -19.46
N SER A 239 7.04 33.35 -18.98
CA SER A 239 5.85 34.13 -19.32
C SER A 239 5.72 34.37 -20.82
#